data_AF-A0A645C832-F1
#
_entry.id   AF-A0A645C832-F1
#
_cell.length_a   1.000
_cell.length_b   1.000
_cell.length_c   1.000
_cell.angle_alpha   90.00
_cell.angle_beta   90.00
_cell.angle_gamma   90.00
#
_symmetry.space_group_name_H-M   'P 1'
#
loop_
_entity.id
_entity.type
_entity.pdbx_description
1 polymer ?
#
loop_
_entity_poly.entity_id
_entity_poly.type
_entity_poly.pdbx_seq_one_letter_code
_entity_poly.pdbx_strand_id
1 'polypeptide(L)'
;MRCEVCELHGISGHADQEGLVTWLKSFKKEIRRVFVVHGDKEVAPWFASFVSRTLGIKAYAPTVRERLDLLQEQKLPLAHDMKDTVLPYIRELEEALQSLKNQEDTLRAVVQRMEKAGKEPHMEEKKAVRLTNAIYRLASDLEYLKMKWGSDVD
;
A
#
# COMPACT_ATOMS: atom_id res chain seq x y z
N MET A 1 -8.35 -4.93 21.86
CA MET A 1 -8.48 -6.40 21.64
C MET A 1 -7.18 -7.06 22.11
N ARG A 2 -7.26 -8.25 22.73
CA ARG A 2 -6.09 -9.08 23.07
C ARG A 2 -6.34 -10.49 22.52
N CYS A 3 -6.10 -10.68 21.23
CA CYS A 3 -6.15 -11.98 20.57
C CYS A 3 -5.00 -12.06 19.56
N GLU A 4 -4.50 -13.27 19.33
CA GLU A 4 -3.50 -13.56 18.31
C GLU A 4 -4.20 -13.65 16.95
N VAL A 5 -3.69 -12.92 15.97
CA VAL A 5 -4.18 -12.94 14.59
C VAL A 5 -3.11 -13.64 13.76
N CYS A 6 -3.47 -14.80 13.20
CA CYS A 6 -2.58 -15.62 12.38
C CYS A 6 -3.22 -15.86 11.02
N GLU A 7 -2.42 -15.89 9.96
CA GLU A 7 -2.87 -16.15 8.59
C GLU A 7 -2.48 -17.56 8.14
N LEU A 8 -3.48 -18.40 7.86
CA LEU A 8 -3.29 -19.76 7.37
C LEU A 8 -3.22 -19.75 5.84
N HIS A 9 -2.02 -19.85 5.30
CA HIS A 9 -1.79 -19.88 3.86
C HIS A 9 -2.23 -21.25 3.28
N GLY A 10 -2.85 -21.25 2.10
CA GLY A 10 -3.12 -22.48 1.32
C GLY A 10 -4.48 -23.17 1.55
N ILE A 11 -5.41 -22.58 2.30
CA ILE A 11 -6.76 -23.14 2.53
C ILE A 11 -7.85 -22.61 1.59
N SER A 12 -7.55 -21.61 0.76
CA SER A 12 -8.55 -20.89 -0.05
C SER A 12 -9.06 -21.67 -1.28
N GLY A 13 -8.41 -22.77 -1.66
CA GLY A 13 -8.77 -23.58 -2.84
C GLY A 13 -8.49 -22.91 -4.19
N HIS A 14 -8.02 -21.66 -4.19
CA HIS A 14 -7.57 -20.95 -5.38
C HIS A 14 -6.10 -21.26 -5.67
N ALA A 15 -5.76 -21.40 -6.95
CA ALA A 15 -4.37 -21.45 -7.38
C ALA A 15 -3.70 -20.09 -7.09
N ASP A 16 -2.47 -20.13 -6.61
CA ASP A 16 -1.62 -18.96 -6.52
C ASP A 16 -1.08 -18.56 -7.91
N GLN A 17 -0.28 -17.49 -7.97
CA GLN A 17 0.27 -17.00 -9.22
C GLN A 17 1.08 -18.07 -9.96
N GLU A 18 1.93 -18.83 -9.26
CA GLU A 18 2.75 -19.87 -9.86
C GLU A 18 1.90 -21.04 -10.39
N GLY A 19 0.87 -21.42 -9.65
CA GLY A 19 -0.13 -22.41 -10.06
C GLY A 19 -0.87 -21.98 -11.33
N LEU A 20 -1.31 -20.72 -11.41
CA LEU A 20 -1.96 -20.17 -12.61
C LEU A 20 -1.02 -20.15 -13.82
N VAL A 21 0.25 -19.77 -13.63
CA VAL A 21 1.27 -19.80 -14.69
C VAL A 21 1.54 -21.22 -15.16
N THR A 22 1.66 -22.16 -14.23
CA THR A 22 1.87 -23.59 -14.52
C THR A 22 0.69 -24.14 -15.30
N TRP A 23 -0.53 -23.79 -14.91
CA TRP A 23 -1.75 -24.16 -15.61
C TRP A 23 -1.77 -23.62 -17.05
N LEU A 24 -1.46 -22.34 -17.26
CA LEU A 24 -1.35 -21.74 -18.60
C LEU A 24 -0.30 -22.42 -19.48
N LYS A 25 0.85 -22.80 -18.92
CA LYS A 25 1.92 -23.50 -19.66
C LYS A 25 1.58 -24.96 -20.00
N SER A 26 0.60 -25.55 -19.33
CA SER A 26 0.28 -26.98 -19.47
C SER A 26 -0.65 -27.31 -20.65
N PHE A 27 -1.13 -26.31 -21.39
CA PHE A 27 -1.99 -26.52 -22.55
C PHE A 27 -1.18 -27.09 -23.74
N LYS A 28 -1.64 -28.22 -24.30
CA LYS A 28 -1.01 -28.87 -25.47
C LYS A 28 -1.16 -28.07 -26.77
N LYS A 29 -2.25 -27.33 -26.91
CA LYS A 29 -2.48 -26.41 -28.03
C LYS A 29 -2.06 -25.02 -27.60
N GLU A 30 -1.39 -24.30 -28.49
CA GLU A 30 -0.96 -22.94 -28.25
C GLU A 30 -2.17 -22.04 -27.93
N ILE A 31 -2.05 -21.31 -26.82
CA ILE A 31 -3.08 -20.37 -26.39
C ILE A 31 -2.94 -19.09 -27.21
N ARG A 32 -3.96 -18.78 -28.01
CA ARG A 32 -3.97 -17.55 -28.82
C ARG A 32 -4.19 -16.29 -28.00
N ARG A 33 -5.01 -16.40 -26.93
CA ARG A 33 -5.40 -15.27 -26.08
C ARG A 33 -5.94 -15.73 -24.73
N VAL A 34 -5.72 -14.92 -23.69
CA VAL A 34 -6.24 -15.11 -22.33
C VAL A 34 -7.09 -13.92 -21.93
N PHE A 35 -8.24 -14.18 -21.30
CA PHE A 35 -9.02 -13.16 -20.62
C PHE A 35 -8.98 -13.42 -19.12
N VAL A 36 -8.39 -12.49 -18.37
CA VAL A 36 -8.27 -12.58 -16.91
C VAL A 36 -9.51 -11.94 -16.30
N VAL A 37 -10.26 -12.74 -15.56
CA VAL A 37 -11.48 -12.34 -14.85
C VAL A 37 -11.36 -12.76 -13.39
N HIS A 38 -12.33 -12.39 -12.54
CA HIS A 38 -12.36 -12.75 -11.13
C HIS A 38 -11.03 -12.45 -10.40
N GLY A 39 -10.77 -11.15 -10.20
CA GLY A 39 -9.72 -10.65 -9.34
C GLY A 39 -10.05 -9.22 -8.92
N ASP A 40 -9.36 -8.73 -7.90
CA ASP A 40 -9.53 -7.35 -7.46
C ASP A 40 -9.20 -6.36 -8.58
N LYS A 41 -9.69 -5.13 -8.42
CA LYS A 41 -9.61 -4.04 -9.40
C LYS A 41 -8.20 -3.84 -9.96
N GLU A 42 -7.17 -4.08 -9.17
CA GLU A 42 -5.76 -3.93 -9.55
C GLU A 42 -5.09 -5.25 -9.92
N VAL A 43 -5.58 -6.38 -9.39
CA VAL A 43 -4.94 -7.69 -9.52
C VAL A 43 -5.18 -8.32 -10.88
N ALA A 44 -6.43 -8.34 -11.37
CA ALA A 44 -6.75 -8.96 -12.67
C ALA A 44 -6.06 -8.24 -13.84
N PRO A 45 -6.10 -6.89 -13.93
CA PRO A 45 -5.33 -6.15 -14.93
C PRO A 45 -3.81 -6.36 -14.82
N TRP A 46 -3.26 -6.41 -13.60
CA TRP A 46 -1.85 -6.66 -13.39
C TRP A 46 -1.46 -8.06 -13.88
N PHE A 47 -2.22 -9.10 -13.52
CA PHE A 47 -1.93 -10.47 -13.94
C PHE A 47 -2.04 -10.65 -15.46
N ALA A 48 -2.99 -9.98 -16.12
CA ALA A 48 -3.06 -9.95 -17.58
C ALA A 48 -1.80 -9.32 -18.21
N SER A 49 -1.29 -8.25 -17.61
CA SER A 49 -0.02 -7.63 -18.03
C SER A 49 1.16 -8.57 -17.81
N PHE A 50 1.23 -9.23 -16.65
CA PHE A 50 2.25 -10.22 -16.32
C PHE A 50 2.25 -11.40 -17.31
N VAL A 51 1.09 -11.98 -17.63
CA VAL A 51 0.97 -13.05 -18.62
C VAL A 51 1.48 -12.60 -19.99
N SER A 52 1.12 -11.38 -20.41
CA SER A 52 1.55 -10.84 -21.70
C SER A 52 3.06 -10.65 -21.78
N ARG A 53 3.69 -10.10 -20.74
CA ARG A 53 5.14 -9.87 -20.71
C ARG A 53 5.97 -11.14 -20.50
N THR A 54 5.54 -11.99 -19.57
CA THR A 54 6.33 -13.14 -19.11
C THR A 54 6.14 -14.38 -19.98
N LEU A 55 4.92 -14.59 -20.49
CA LEU A 55 4.58 -15.78 -21.29
C LEU A 55 4.45 -15.47 -22.78
N GLY A 56 4.44 -14.19 -23.18
CA GLY A 56 4.26 -13.78 -24.58
C GLY A 56 2.85 -14.05 -25.13
N ILE A 57 1.89 -14.43 -24.26
CA ILE A 57 0.52 -14.74 -24.64
C ILE A 57 -0.30 -13.46 -24.59
N LYS A 58 -1.04 -13.13 -25.65
CA LYS A 58 -1.96 -11.97 -25.65
C LYS A 58 -2.95 -12.11 -24.50
N ALA A 59 -2.89 -11.26 -23.49
CA ALA A 59 -3.83 -11.28 -22.37
C ALA A 59 -4.59 -9.96 -22.26
N TYR A 60 -5.76 -9.99 -21.62
CA TYR A 60 -6.55 -8.80 -21.30
C TYR A 60 -7.46 -9.06 -20.09
N ALA A 61 -7.68 -8.05 -19.25
CA ALA A 61 -8.64 -8.10 -18.16
C ALA A 61 -9.86 -7.23 -18.49
N PRO A 62 -11.02 -7.82 -18.83
CA PRO A 62 -12.21 -7.06 -19.19
C PRO A 62 -12.77 -6.26 -18.02
N THR A 63 -13.33 -5.10 -18.35
CA THR A 63 -14.08 -4.28 -17.41
C THR A 63 -15.53 -4.78 -17.27
N VAL A 64 -16.17 -4.41 -16.16
CA VAL A 64 -17.56 -4.81 -15.88
C VAL A 64 -18.47 -4.33 -17.02
N ARG A 65 -19.24 -5.27 -17.61
CA ARG A 65 -20.17 -5.07 -18.74
C ARG A 65 -19.52 -4.82 -20.11
N GLU A 66 -18.21 -4.99 -20.22
CA GLU A 66 -17.53 -4.95 -21.52
C GLU A 66 -17.96 -6.14 -22.40
N ARG A 67 -18.01 -5.91 -23.72
CA ARG A 67 -18.36 -6.94 -24.72
C ARG A 67 -17.21 -7.06 -25.71
N LEU A 68 -16.80 -8.30 -25.96
CA LEU A 68 -15.68 -8.63 -26.83
C LEU A 68 -16.17 -9.54 -27.95
N ASP A 69 -15.92 -9.14 -29.20
CA ASP A 69 -16.21 -9.94 -30.38
C ASP A 69 -14.98 -10.79 -30.76
N LEU A 70 -15.08 -12.10 -30.51
CA LEU A 70 -13.99 -13.04 -30.77
C LEU A 70 -13.76 -13.28 -32.27
N LEU A 71 -14.69 -12.89 -33.15
CA LEU A 71 -14.50 -12.97 -34.60
C LEU A 71 -13.62 -11.82 -35.12
N GLN A 72 -13.50 -10.72 -34.37
CA GLN A 72 -12.71 -9.54 -34.72
C GLN A 72 -11.41 -9.49 -33.92
N GLU A 73 -10.58 -10.53 -34.05
CA GLU A 73 -9.40 -10.72 -33.20
C GLU A 73 -8.42 -9.53 -33.23
N GLN A 74 -8.32 -8.82 -34.36
CA GLN A 74 -7.42 -7.67 -34.52
C GLN A 74 -7.87 -6.45 -33.71
N LYS A 75 -9.16 -6.36 -33.34
CA LYS A 75 -9.71 -5.25 -32.54
C LYS A 75 -9.76 -5.55 -31.04
N LEU A 76 -9.40 -6.77 -30.63
CA LEU A 76 -9.43 -7.15 -29.23
C LEU A 76 -8.33 -6.41 -28.45
N PRO A 77 -8.67 -5.76 -27.33
CA PRO A 77 -7.71 -5.02 -26.51
C PRO A 77 -6.62 -5.94 -25.96
N LEU A 78 -5.46 -5.37 -25.67
CA LEU A 78 -4.35 -6.03 -24.99
C LEU A 78 -4.24 -5.49 -23.57
N ALA A 79 -3.58 -6.23 -22.70
CA ALA A 79 -3.27 -5.77 -21.36
C ALA A 79 -2.48 -4.45 -21.44
N HIS A 80 -2.88 -3.48 -20.63
CA HIS A 80 -2.10 -2.27 -20.42
C HIS A 80 -0.83 -2.64 -19.65
N ASP A 81 0.29 -2.00 -19.98
CA ASP A 81 1.54 -2.24 -19.29
C ASP A 81 1.44 -1.75 -17.84
N MET A 82 1.15 -2.70 -16.94
CA MET A 82 1.09 -2.45 -15.51
C MET A 82 2.43 -2.82 -14.92
N LYS A 83 3.21 -1.82 -14.49
CA LYS A 83 4.45 -2.05 -13.75
C LYS A 83 4.16 -2.98 -12.56
N ASP A 84 5.15 -3.79 -12.21
CA ASP A 84 5.01 -4.73 -11.10
C ASP A 84 4.49 -3.98 -9.88
N THR A 85 3.30 -4.39 -9.44
CA THR A 85 2.56 -3.74 -8.36
C THR A 85 3.50 -3.63 -7.19
N VAL A 86 3.68 -2.42 -6.68
CA VAL A 86 4.33 -2.17 -5.40
C VAL A 86 3.74 -3.17 -4.42
N LEU A 87 4.56 -4.11 -3.92
CA LEU A 87 4.09 -5.23 -3.10
C LEU A 87 3.20 -4.67 -1.97
N PRO A 88 2.12 -5.34 -1.55
CA PRO A 88 1.16 -4.78 -0.60
C PRO A 88 1.82 -4.16 0.64
N TYR A 89 2.87 -4.80 1.16
CA TYR A 89 3.66 -4.29 2.28
C TYR A 89 4.48 -3.04 1.96
N ILE A 90 4.95 -2.85 0.73
CA ILE A 90 5.59 -1.60 0.28
C ILE A 90 4.55 -0.50 0.12
N ARG A 91 3.33 -0.80 -0.37
CA ARG A 91 2.25 0.18 -0.46
C ARG A 91 1.83 0.66 0.93
N GLU A 92 1.65 -0.26 1.88
CA GLU A 92 1.37 0.06 3.28
C GLU A 92 2.50 0.90 3.90
N LEU A 93 3.77 0.58 3.59
CA LEU A 93 4.91 1.38 4.01
C LEU A 93 4.86 2.79 3.41
N GLU A 94 4.58 2.95 2.12
CA GLU A 94 4.44 4.24 1.45
C GLU A 94 3.33 5.08 2.08
N GLU A 95 2.17 4.47 2.35
CA GLU A 95 1.06 5.13 3.04
C GLU A 95 1.44 5.56 4.47
N ALA A 96 2.15 4.71 5.22
CA ALA A 96 2.64 5.02 6.55
C ALA A 96 3.67 6.18 6.53
N LEU A 97 4.60 6.18 5.57
CA LEU A 97 5.58 7.24 5.37
C LEU A 97 4.91 8.57 4.99
N GLN A 98 3.89 8.53 4.14
CA GLN A 98 3.11 9.71 3.78
C GLN A 98 2.35 10.27 4.99
N SER A 99 1.76 9.39 5.81
CA SER A 99 1.12 9.78 7.06
C SER A 99 2.14 10.42 8.03
N LEU A 100 3.32 9.82 8.19
CA LEU A 100 4.40 10.36 9.03
C LEU A 100 4.80 11.78 8.60
N LYS A 101 4.97 12.01 7.29
CA LYS A 101 5.26 13.32 6.74
C LYS A 101 4.17 14.35 7.06
N ASN A 102 2.91 13.96 6.94
CA ASN A 102 1.78 14.84 7.29
C ASN A 102 1.75 15.16 8.81
N GLN A 103 2.17 14.22 9.65
CA GLN A 103 2.27 14.43 11.10
C GLN A 103 3.46 15.33 11.49
N GLU A 104 4.52 15.39 10.69
CA GLU A 104 5.63 16.31 10.91
C GLU A 104 5.17 17.78 10.92
N ASP A 105 4.35 18.16 9.93
CA ASP A 105 3.76 19.50 9.85
C ASP A 105 2.87 19.80 11.06
N THR A 106 2.10 18.78 11.49
CA THR A 106 1.24 18.89 12.67
C THR A 106 2.05 19.10 13.95
N LEU A 107 3.12 18.34 14.15
CA LEU A 107 4.02 18.47 15.29
C LEU A 107 4.65 19.87 15.32
N ARG A 108 5.14 20.35 14.17
CA ARG A 108 5.71 21.70 14.03
C ARG A 108 4.68 22.77 14.43
N ALA A 109 3.44 22.65 13.99
CA ALA A 109 2.36 23.57 14.35
C ALA A 109 2.03 23.52 15.86
N VAL A 110 2.05 22.34 16.48
CA VAL A 110 1.83 22.19 17.93
C VAL A 110 2.95 22.88 18.73
N VAL A 111 4.21 22.67 18.35
CA VAL A 111 5.37 23.31 19.00
C VAL A 111 5.25 24.83 18.90
N GLN A 112 4.94 25.38 17.72
CA GLN A 112 4.75 26.82 17.55
C GLN A 112 3.61 27.38 18.44
N ARG A 113 2.51 26.64 18.61
CA ARG A 113 1.42 27.05 19.51
C ARG A 113 1.85 27.05 20.97
N MET A 114 2.62 26.04 21.40
CA MET A 114 3.16 25.97 22.76
C MET A 114 4.12 27.14 23.03
N GLU A 115 5.02 27.45 22.09
CA GLU A 115 5.93 28.60 22.20
C GLU A 115 5.18 29.93 22.27
N LYS A 116 4.17 30.10 21.41
CA LYS A 116 3.34 31.31 21.42
C LYS A 116 2.61 31.47 22.75
N ALA A 117 2.02 30.39 23.27
CA ALA A 117 1.36 30.40 24.56
C ALA A 117 2.35 30.77 25.68
N GLY A 118 3.56 30.22 25.67
CA GLY A 118 4.60 30.50 26.66
C GLY A 118 5.10 31.96 26.68
N LYS A 119 4.87 32.71 25.59
CA LYS A 119 5.24 34.14 25.47
C LYS A 119 4.11 35.10 25.87
N GLU A 120 2.96 34.60 26.32
CA GLU A 120 1.86 35.46 26.78
C GLU A 120 2.28 36.27 28.04
N PRO A 121 2.20 37.60 28.03
CA PRO A 121 2.76 38.46 29.08
C PRO A 121 2.04 38.35 30.44
N HIS A 122 0.82 37.80 30.47
CA HIS A 122 0.05 37.56 31.68
C HIS A 122 -0.62 36.19 31.63
N MET A 123 0.05 35.19 32.19
CA MET A 123 -0.44 33.81 32.28
C MET A 123 -0.83 33.46 33.71
N GLU A 124 -2.01 32.87 33.89
CA GLU A 124 -2.45 32.30 35.17
C GLU A 124 -1.55 31.14 35.59
N GLU A 125 -1.20 31.03 36.88
CA GLU A 125 -0.31 30.00 37.43
C GLU A 125 -0.73 28.58 37.00
N LYS A 126 -2.02 28.25 37.11
CA LYS A 126 -2.55 26.93 36.71
C LYS A 126 -2.34 26.64 35.22
N LYS A 127 -2.46 27.67 34.36
CA LYS A 127 -2.23 27.55 32.91
C LYS A 127 -0.73 27.36 32.63
N ALA A 128 0.14 28.08 33.34
CA ALA A 128 1.59 27.94 33.23
C ALA A 128 2.08 26.54 33.61
N VAL A 129 1.65 26.03 34.77
CA VAL A 129 2.01 24.68 35.24
C VAL A 129 1.57 23.60 34.23
N ARG A 130 0.35 23.73 33.69
CA ARG A 130 -0.15 22.78 32.68
C ARG A 130 0.67 22.82 31.39
N LEU A 131 1.02 24.02 30.91
CA LEU A 131 1.84 24.18 29.71
C LEU A 131 3.24 23.59 29.93
N THR A 132 3.88 23.88 31.07
CA THR A 132 5.18 23.31 31.45
C THR A 132 5.16 21.77 31.44
N ASN A 133 4.17 21.16 32.09
CA ASN A 133 4.04 19.70 32.10
C ASN A 133 3.81 19.11 30.70
N ALA A 134 3.03 19.79 29.86
CA ALA A 134 2.79 19.36 28.48
C ALA A 134 4.08 19.43 27.64
N ILE A 135 4.89 20.49 27.81
CA ILE A 135 6.18 20.65 27.12
C ILE A 135 7.16 19.55 27.56
N TYR A 136 7.28 19.31 28.87
CA TYR A 136 8.18 18.25 29.36
C TYR A 136 7.78 16.87 28.84
N ARG A 137 6.48 16.57 28.81
CA ARG A 137 6.00 15.30 28.27
C ARG A 137 6.36 15.14 26.79
N LEU A 138 6.09 16.16 25.98
CA LEU A 138 6.43 16.13 24.55
C LEU A 138 7.95 15.98 24.33
N ALA A 139 8.76 16.71 25.09
CA ALA A 139 10.22 16.60 25.00
C ALA A 139 10.72 15.20 25.36
N SER A 140 10.16 14.59 26.42
CA SER A 140 10.49 13.22 26.82
C SER A 140 10.09 12.19 25.76
N ASP A 141 8.91 12.34 25.16
CA ASP A 141 8.43 11.43 24.11
C ASP A 141 9.34 11.52 22.86
N LEU A 142 9.79 12.73 22.50
CA LEU A 142 10.73 12.94 21.39
C LEU A 142 12.13 12.38 21.68
N GLU A 143 12.64 12.53 22.90
CA GLU A 143 13.94 11.95 23.27
C GLU A 143 13.89 10.41 23.23
N TYR A 144 12.79 9.81 23.71
CA TYR A 144 12.58 8.36 23.59
C TYR A 144 12.59 7.89 22.13
N LEU A 145 11.88 8.59 21.24
CA LEU A 145 11.88 8.27 19.81
C LEU A 145 13.26 8.42 19.18
N LYS A 146 13.98 9.49 19.52
CA LYS A 146 15.35 9.71 19.07
C LYS A 146 16.29 8.58 19.54
N MET A 147 16.17 8.11 20.78
CA MET A 147 16.96 6.97 21.26
C MET A 147 16.60 5.67 20.53
N LYS A 148 15.31 5.42 20.32
CA LYS A 148 14.81 4.19 19.68
C LYS A 148 15.19 4.07 18.20
N TRP A 149 15.27 5.18 17.48
CA TRP A 149 15.53 5.22 16.04
C TRP A 149 16.87 5.87 15.67
N GLY A 150 17.65 6.32 16.65
CA GLY A 150 18.94 6.97 16.46
C GLY A 150 20.15 6.05 16.65
N SER A 151 19.94 4.80 17.07
CA SER A 151 21.00 3.81 17.29
C SER A 151 21.24 2.86 16.11
N ASP A 152 20.37 2.85 15.10
CA ASP A 152 20.47 1.95 13.93
C ASP A 152 20.79 2.77 12.67
N VAL A 153 21.96 3.42 12.67
CA VAL A 153 22.62 3.84 11.42
C VAL A 153 23.94 3.09 11.35
N ASP A 154 23.85 1.82 10.94
CA ASP A 154 24.88 1.04 10.22
C ASP A 154 24.17 0.18 9.17
#